data_AF-A0A1V6TTJ9-F1
#
_entry.id   AF-A0A1V6TTJ9-F1
#
_cell.length_a   1.000
_cell.length_b   1.000
_cell.length_c   1.000
_cell.angle_alpha   90.00
_cell.angle_beta   90.00
_cell.angle_gamma   90.00
#
_symmetry.space_group_name_H-M   'P 1'
#
loop_
_entity.id
_entity.type
_entity.pdbx_description
1 polymer ?
#
loop_
_entity_poly.entity_id
_entity_poly.type
_entity_poly.pdbx_seq_one_letter_code
_entity_poly.pdbx_strand_id
1 'polypeptide(L)'
;MPSKTTRIAVTQAEPEWLDLAAGVVKTCNLIAEAPHNGAKLIAVPDCWILGYPGWIWSRFLDVELHVAYIKNPITLDSKAYVCDKLWQPTMYVSLQVVGM
;
A
#
# COMPACT_ATOMS: atom_id res chain seq x y z
N MET A 1 -5.87 3.83 -36.11
CA MET A 1 -6.30 2.87 -35.07
C MET A 1 -6.89 3.68 -33.93
N PRO A 2 -8.05 3.34 -33.36
CA PRO A 2 -8.55 4.03 -32.17
C PRO A 2 -7.52 3.90 -31.05
N SER A 3 -7.18 5.02 -30.41
CA SER A 3 -6.24 5.06 -29.29
C SER A 3 -6.79 4.24 -28.13
N LYS A 4 -6.00 3.29 -27.60
CA LYS A 4 -6.39 2.45 -26.47
C LYS A 4 -6.23 3.25 -25.17
N THR A 5 -7.29 3.94 -24.73
CA THR A 5 -7.29 4.66 -23.45
C THR A 5 -7.33 3.69 -22.26
N THR A 6 -6.38 3.81 -21.34
CA THR A 6 -6.33 3.06 -20.08
C THR A 6 -6.56 4.01 -18.92
N ARG A 7 -7.57 3.71 -18.09
CA ARG A 7 -7.83 4.46 -16.86
C ARG A 7 -7.04 3.84 -15.71
N ILE A 8 -6.39 4.69 -14.92
CA ILE A 8 -5.54 4.34 -13.79
C ILE A 8 -6.09 5.07 -12.55
N ALA A 9 -6.18 4.38 -11.42
CA ALA A 9 -6.45 4.95 -10.12
C ALA A 9 -5.13 5.20 -9.38
N VAL A 10 -5.06 6.31 -8.65
CA VAL A 10 -3.93 6.64 -7.77
C VAL A 10 -4.53 6.94 -6.40
N THR A 11 -4.00 6.30 -5.37
CA THR A 11 -4.50 6.50 -4.00
C THR A 11 -3.70 7.58 -3.29
N GLN A 12 -4.43 8.49 -2.66
CA GLN A 12 -3.89 9.45 -1.70
C GLN A 12 -4.67 9.26 -0.40
N ALA A 13 -4.12 8.48 0.50
CA ALA A 13 -4.68 8.19 1.80
C ALA A 13 -3.52 8.04 2.79
N GLU A 14 -3.82 8.05 4.09
CA GLU A 14 -2.85 7.68 5.12
C GLU A 14 -2.80 6.16 5.28
N PRO A 15 -1.64 5.58 5.64
CA PRO A 15 -1.55 4.16 5.97
C PRO A 15 -2.24 3.86 7.31
N GLU A 16 -2.47 2.58 7.60
CA GLU A 16 -2.81 2.15 8.95
C GLU A 16 -1.50 1.95 9.72
N TRP A 17 -1.06 3.02 10.39
CA TRP A 17 0.26 3.11 11.00
C TRP A 17 0.58 1.93 11.92
N LEU A 18 1.65 1.20 11.59
CA LEU A 18 2.16 0.06 12.38
C LEU A 18 1.14 -1.08 12.63
N ASP A 19 0.01 -1.09 11.91
CA ASP A 19 -0.99 -2.16 11.97
C ASP A 19 -1.06 -2.88 10.62
N LEU A 20 -0.37 -4.02 10.55
CA LEU A 20 -0.32 -4.83 9.35
C LEU A 20 -1.70 -5.32 8.91
N ALA A 21 -2.55 -5.75 9.85
CA ALA A 21 -3.83 -6.35 9.52
C ALA A 21 -4.79 -5.28 8.97
N ALA A 22 -4.86 -4.13 9.64
CA ALA A 22 -5.65 -2.99 9.18
C ALA A 22 -5.14 -2.47 7.82
N GLY A 23 -3.82 -2.38 7.64
CA GLY A 23 -3.20 -1.95 6.38
C GLY A 23 -3.55 -2.85 5.20
N VAL A 24 -3.56 -4.17 5.41
CA VAL A 24 -4.00 -5.14 4.38
C VAL A 24 -5.48 -4.98 4.07
N VAL A 25 -6.34 -4.88 5.09
CA VAL A 25 -7.79 -4.69 4.89
C VAL A 25 -8.08 -3.43 4.08
N LYS A 26 -7.44 -2.30 4.43
CA LYS A 26 -7.57 -1.04 3.70
C LYS A 26 -7.11 -1.18 2.25
N THR A 27 -5.96 -1.83 2.04
CA THR A 27 -5.40 -2.04 0.70
C THR A 27 -6.35 -2.85 -0.18
N CYS A 28 -6.88 -3.96 0.34
CA CYS A 28 -7.81 -4.78 -0.43
C CYS A 28 -9.14 -4.06 -0.69
N ASN A 29 -9.62 -3.20 0.21
CA ASN A 29 -10.79 -2.33 -0.04
C ASN A 29 -10.54 -1.33 -1.18
N LEU A 30 -9.39 -0.65 -1.19
CA LEU A 30 -9.03 0.31 -2.25
C LEU A 30 -8.87 -0.39 -3.62
N ILE A 31 -8.26 -1.58 -3.64
CA ILE A 31 -8.14 -2.41 -4.85
C ILE A 31 -9.52 -2.81 -5.38
N ALA A 32 -10.47 -3.15 -4.49
CA ALA A 32 -11.84 -3.49 -4.87
C ALA A 32 -12.62 -2.28 -5.42
N GLU A 33 -12.35 -1.07 -4.93
CA GLU A 33 -13.02 0.16 -5.38
C GLU A 33 -12.57 0.61 -6.78
N ALA A 34 -11.28 0.49 -7.10
CA ALA A 34 -10.72 0.95 -8.38
C ALA A 34 -11.49 0.48 -9.65
N PRO A 35 -11.83 -0.82 -9.81
CA PRO A 35 -12.59 -1.28 -10.97
C PRO A 35 -14.03 -0.76 -11.01
N HIS A 36 -14.64 -0.45 -9.85
CA HIS A 36 -15.98 0.17 -9.81
C HIS A 36 -15.95 1.58 -10.44
N ASN A 37 -14.80 2.25 -10.37
CA ASN A 37 -14.53 3.54 -11.03
C ASN A 37 -13.94 3.40 -12.44
N GLY A 38 -13.95 2.19 -13.02
CA GLY A 38 -13.49 1.88 -14.37
C GLY A 38 -11.96 1.88 -14.54
N ALA A 39 -11.20 1.90 -13.44
CA ALA A 39 -9.74 1.81 -13.51
C ALA A 39 -9.30 0.37 -13.79
N LYS A 40 -8.23 0.24 -14.57
CA LYS A 40 -7.57 -1.04 -14.92
C LYS A 40 -6.24 -1.22 -14.19
N LEU A 41 -5.86 -0.23 -13.40
CA LEU A 41 -4.61 -0.15 -12.65
C LEU A 41 -4.89 0.66 -11.38
N ILE A 42 -4.27 0.31 -10.26
CA ILE A 42 -4.27 1.13 -9.04
C ILE A 42 -2.84 1.26 -8.54
N ALA A 43 -2.43 2.49 -8.26
CA ALA A 43 -1.16 2.78 -7.63
C ALA A 43 -1.37 3.18 -6.17
N VAL A 44 -0.51 2.66 -5.30
CA VAL A 44 -0.47 2.99 -3.87
C VAL A 44 0.88 3.60 -3.50
N PRO A 45 0.96 4.34 -2.39
CA PRO A 45 2.22 4.90 -1.93
C PRO A 45 3.31 3.84 -1.68
N ASP A 46 4.57 4.25 -1.71
CA ASP A 46 5.68 3.42 -1.27
C ASP A 46 5.64 3.19 0.25
N CYS A 47 6.14 2.03 0.70
CA CYS A 47 6.04 1.57 2.10
C CYS A 47 4.62 1.66 2.69
N TRP A 48 3.57 1.52 1.86
CA TRP A 48 2.18 1.81 2.21
C TRP A 48 1.62 1.02 3.39
N ILE A 49 1.83 -0.30 3.43
CA ILE A 49 1.04 -1.18 4.32
C ILE A 49 1.27 -0.86 5.80
N LEU A 50 2.49 -0.50 6.21
CA LEU A 50 2.82 -0.10 7.59
C LEU A 50 3.03 1.40 7.74
N GLY A 51 3.04 2.12 6.63
CA GLY A 51 3.51 3.50 6.54
C GLY A 51 5.04 3.60 6.42
N TYR A 52 5.50 4.63 5.72
CA TYR A 52 6.92 4.94 5.64
C TYR A 52 7.46 5.35 7.02
N PRO A 53 8.60 4.82 7.49
CA PRO A 53 9.12 5.10 8.82
C PRO A 53 9.80 6.48 8.89
N GLY A 54 9.02 7.55 8.72
CA GLY A 54 9.54 8.92 8.66
C GLY A 54 10.32 9.36 9.90
N TRP A 55 10.07 8.72 11.05
CA TRP A 55 10.80 9.00 12.29
C TRP A 55 12.30 8.71 12.21
N ILE A 56 12.79 7.88 11.27
CA ILE A 56 14.24 7.62 11.13
C ILE A 56 15.04 8.91 10.86
N TRP A 57 14.41 9.94 10.30
CA TRP A 57 15.04 11.20 9.95
C TRP A 57 15.11 12.21 11.11
N SER A 58 14.30 12.02 12.16
CA SER A 58 14.19 12.97 13.28
C SER A 58 14.39 12.35 14.66
N ARG A 59 14.22 11.03 14.77
CA ARG A 59 14.28 10.23 16.00
C ARG A 59 15.09 8.97 15.74
N PHE A 60 16.38 9.17 15.48
CA PHE A 60 17.31 8.11 15.06
C PHE A 60 17.35 6.91 16.01
N LEU A 61 17.15 7.12 17.32
CA LEU A 61 17.11 6.06 18.33
C LEU A 61 15.76 6.01 19.04
N ASP A 62 14.68 5.79 18.27
CA ASP A 62 13.35 5.51 18.83
C ASP A 62 13.13 3.98 18.89
N VAL A 63 13.56 3.36 19.97
CA VAL A 63 13.56 1.89 20.11
C VAL A 63 12.13 1.35 20.02
N GLU A 64 11.16 2.06 20.58
CA GLU A 64 9.75 1.67 20.61
C GLU A 64 9.18 1.56 19.18
N LEU A 65 9.33 2.61 18.37
CA LEU A 65 8.85 2.62 16.99
C LEU A 65 9.60 1.62 16.12
N HIS A 66 10.92 1.45 16.30
CA HIS A 66 11.68 0.46 15.56
C HIS A 66 11.25 -0.97 15.88
N VAL A 67 11.06 -1.29 17.16
CA VAL A 67 10.60 -2.62 17.59
C VAL A 67 9.18 -2.88 17.09
N ALA A 68 8.28 -1.89 17.15
CA ALA A 68 6.92 -2.02 16.62
C ALA A 68 6.91 -2.26 15.11
N TYR A 69 7.75 -1.54 14.36
CA TYR A 69 7.87 -1.72 12.91
C TYR A 69 8.42 -3.10 12.54
N ILE A 70 9.48 -3.55 13.22
CA ILE A 70 10.10 -4.88 13.00
C ILE A 70 9.14 -6.02 13.37
N LYS A 71 8.28 -5.85 14.38
CA LYS A 71 7.31 -6.87 14.81
C LYS A 71 6.13 -7.05 13.86
N ASN A 72 5.96 -6.18 12.87
CA ASN A 72 4.89 -6.25 11.89
C ASN A 72 5.37 -6.62 10.47
N PRO A 73 6.20 -7.67 10.27
CA PRO A 73 6.69 -7.97 8.94
C PRO A 73 5.57 -8.54 8.06
N ILE A 74 5.51 -8.11 6.81
CA ILE A 74 4.88 -8.91 5.76
C ILE A 74 5.80 -10.08 5.48
N THR A 75 5.32 -11.30 5.73
CA THR A 75 6.02 -12.49 5.27
C THR A 75 5.41 -12.97 3.96
N LEU A 76 6.26 -13.45 3.04
CA LEU A 76 5.85 -13.91 1.72
C LEU A 76 4.79 -15.02 1.80
N ASP A 77 4.84 -15.83 2.86
CA ASP A 77 3.97 -16.99 3.07
C ASP A 77 2.73 -16.65 3.91
N SER A 78 2.60 -15.41 4.38
CA SER A 78 1.48 -15.02 5.23
C SER A 78 0.18 -14.92 4.44
N LYS A 79 -0.93 -15.19 5.13
CA LYS A 79 -2.26 -14.82 4.64
C LYS A 79 -2.45 -13.29 4.48
N ALA A 80 -1.49 -12.46 4.89
CA ALA A 80 -1.50 -11.04 4.57
C ALA A 80 -1.18 -10.79 3.08
N TYR A 81 -0.54 -11.76 2.41
CA TYR A 81 -0.34 -11.80 0.96
C TYR A 81 -1.63 -12.09 0.17
N VAL A 82 -2.78 -12.24 0.84
CA VAL A 82 -4.08 -12.68 0.27
C VAL A 82 -4.62 -11.80 -0.87
N CYS A 83 -4.14 -10.56 -1.02
CA CYS A 83 -4.50 -9.74 -2.17
C CYS A 83 -4.00 -10.33 -3.53
N ASP A 84 -3.11 -11.34 -3.54
CA ASP A 84 -2.73 -12.13 -4.73
C ASP A 84 -3.92 -12.85 -5.41
N LYS A 85 -5.01 -13.13 -4.67
CA LYS A 85 -6.23 -13.74 -5.25
C LYS A 85 -7.21 -12.73 -5.85
N LEU A 86 -7.02 -11.43 -5.59
CA LEU A 86 -7.75 -10.32 -6.22
C LEU A 86 -6.97 -9.74 -7.41
N TRP A 87 -5.82 -10.35 -7.74
CA TRP A 87 -4.79 -9.85 -8.62
C TRP A 87 -5.02 -10.22 -10.10
N GLN A 88 -6.18 -9.86 -10.67
CA GLN A 88 -6.31 -9.70 -12.14
C GLN A 88 -7.35 -8.63 -12.49
N PRO A 89 -7.12 -7.72 -13.47
CA PRO A 89 -5.94 -7.43 -14.28
C PRO A 89 -5.18 -6.16 -13.82
N THR A 90 -5.42 -5.74 -12.58
CA THR A 90 -4.98 -4.46 -12.03
C THR A 90 -3.52 -4.54 -11.58
N MET A 91 -2.60 -4.16 -12.47
CA MET A 91 -1.17 -4.06 -12.16
C MET A 91 -0.93 -3.01 -11.05
N TYR A 92 0.07 -3.27 -10.21
CA TYR A 92 0.42 -2.49 -9.01
C TYR A 92 1.65 -1.64 -9.30
N VAL A 93 1.62 -0.37 -8.89
CA VAL A 93 2.80 0.50 -8.91
C VAL A 93 2.89 1.19 -7.56
N SER A 94 4.01 1.03 -6.85
CA SER A 94 4.32 1.86 -5.71
C SER A 94 4.78 3.24 -6.20
N LEU A 95 4.14 4.30 -5.71
CA LEU A 95 4.51 5.69 -5.99
C LEU A 95 5.16 6.29 -4.75
N GLN A 96 6.38 6.81 -4.88
CA GLN A 96 6.95 7.66 -3.84
C GLN A 96 6.20 9.00 -3.82
N VAL A 97 5.43 9.24 -2.75
CA VAL A 97 4.94 10.57 -2.40
C VAL A 97 5.57 10.93 -1.06
N VAL A 98 6.77 11.53 -1.10
CA VAL A 98 7.36 12.17 0.09
C VAL A 98 6.86 13.60 0.11
N GLY A 99 5.72 13.83 0.76
CA GLY A 99 5.31 15.17 1.16
C GLY A 99 5.99 15.51 2.48
N MET A 100 6.91 16.47 2.46
CA MET A 100 7.36 17.18 3.66
C MET A 100 6.26 18.13 4.16
#